data_AF-A0A369ZIZ7-F1
#
_entry.id   AF-A0A369ZIZ7-F1
#
_cell.length_a   1.000
_cell.length_b   1.000
_cell.length_c   1.000
_cell.angle_alpha   90.00
_cell.angle_beta   90.00
_cell.angle_gamma   90.00
#
_symmetry.space_group_name_H-M   'P 1'
#
loop_
_entity.id
_entity.type
_entity.pdbx_description
1 polymer ?
#
loop_
_entity_poly.entity_id
_entity_poly.type
_entity_poly.pdbx_seq_one_letter_code
_entity_poly.pdbx_strand_id
1 'polypeptide(L)'
;MKDRRPNQFLKVMHRLIVASVSGIDGYEMNMTSARNYISELERHHLTEKLNRIREKTQDGIGQYLRYEVANAKQLKQVIAIFKSKGGEITPYEEKQAYSRFQ
;
A
#
# COMPACT_ATOMS: atom_id res chain seq x y z
N MET A 1 16.14 13.34 11.87
CA MET A 1 15.01 12.46 11.53
C MET A 1 15.58 11.26 10.81
N LYS A 2 15.34 10.02 11.28
CA LYS A 2 15.75 8.82 10.52
C LYS A 2 14.87 8.79 9.27
N ASP A 3 15.44 9.10 8.11
CA ASP A 3 14.78 8.87 6.83
C ASP A 3 14.27 7.44 6.83
N ARG A 4 12.95 7.29 6.76
CA ARG A 4 12.31 6.00 6.63
C ARG A 4 12.88 5.40 5.35
N ARG A 5 13.71 4.35 5.49
CA ARG A 5 14.50 3.75 4.39
C ARG A 5 13.66 3.72 3.10
N PRO A 6 14.05 4.41 2.01
CA PRO A 6 13.24 4.55 0.79
C PRO A 6 12.68 3.22 0.27
N ASN A 7 13.43 2.14 0.46
CA ASN A 7 13.04 0.77 0.17
C ASN A 7 11.72 0.33 0.85
N GLN A 8 11.49 0.71 2.11
CA GLN A 8 10.28 0.29 2.85
C GLN A 8 9.01 1.00 2.36
N PHE A 9 9.12 2.30 2.03
CA PHE A 9 7.99 3.04 1.44
C PHE A 9 7.64 2.48 0.05
N LEU A 10 8.65 2.17 -0.77
CA LEU A 10 8.46 1.50 -2.06
C LEU A 10 7.82 0.11 -1.91
N LYS A 11 8.23 -0.71 -0.92
CA LYS A 11 7.61 -2.01 -0.64
C LYS A 11 6.12 -1.90 -0.32
N VAL A 12 5.73 -0.94 0.53
CA VAL A 12 4.33 -0.70 0.88
C VAL A 12 3.52 -0.28 -0.34
N MET A 13 4.06 0.61 -1.18
CA MET A 13 3.39 1.01 -2.41
C MET A 13 3.28 -0.14 -3.42
N HIS A 14 4.34 -0.93 -3.63
CA HIS A 14 4.30 -2.08 -4.53
C HIS A 14 3.22 -3.08 -4.09
N ARG A 15 3.16 -3.39 -2.79
CA ARG A 15 2.12 -4.27 -2.23
C ARG A 15 0.70 -3.71 -2.42
N LEU A 16 0.49 -2.40 -2.24
CA LEU A 16 -0.79 -1.74 -2.57
C LEU A 16 -1.14 -1.83 -4.05
N ILE A 17 -0.14 -1.75 -4.94
CA ILE A 17 -0.36 -1.82 -6.38
C ILE A 17 -0.79 -3.24 -6.76
N VAL A 18 -0.12 -4.28 -6.27
CA VAL A 18 -0.42 -5.66 -6.68
C VAL A 18 -1.57 -6.30 -5.88
N ALA A 19 -1.82 -5.83 -4.66
CA ALA A 19 -2.78 -6.43 -3.73
C ALA A 19 -3.32 -5.40 -2.70
N SER A 20 -3.46 -5.82 -1.44
CA SER A 20 -3.80 -4.98 -0.29
C SER A 20 -2.66 -5.02 0.74
N VAL A 21 -2.67 -4.09 1.68
CA VAL A 21 -1.68 -4.03 2.78
C VAL A 21 -2.40 -4.13 4.11
N SER A 22 -2.00 -5.07 4.96
CA SER A 22 -2.44 -5.11 6.35
C SER A 22 -1.65 -4.15 7.22
N GLY A 23 -2.31 -3.56 8.20
CA GLY A 23 -1.67 -2.80 9.27
C GLY A 23 -0.75 -3.64 10.16
N ILE A 24 -0.89 -4.98 10.13
CA ILE A 24 -0.09 -5.94 10.88
C ILE A 24 0.84 -6.80 10.00
N ASP A 25 1.04 -6.43 8.73
CA ASP A 25 1.91 -7.14 7.74
C ASP A 25 3.40 -7.23 8.15
N GLY A 26 3.76 -6.89 9.38
CA GLY A 26 5.13 -6.67 9.81
C GLY A 26 6.10 -7.81 9.48
N TYR A 27 5.68 -9.07 9.66
CA TYR A 27 6.48 -10.23 9.28
C TYR A 27 6.57 -10.44 7.75
N GLU A 28 5.45 -10.33 7.03
CA GLU A 28 5.43 -10.50 5.56
C GLU A 28 6.30 -9.46 4.85
N MET A 29 6.37 -8.25 5.38
CA MET A 29 7.10 -7.14 4.77
C MET A 29 8.46 -6.85 5.44
N ASN A 30 8.83 -7.60 6.47
CA ASN A 30 10.00 -7.38 7.32
C ASN A 30 10.11 -5.90 7.77
N MET A 31 9.04 -5.38 8.38
CA MET A 31 8.96 -4.01 8.89
C MET A 31 8.11 -3.90 10.15
N THR A 32 8.33 -2.86 10.96
CA THR A 32 7.61 -2.68 12.23
C THR A 32 6.14 -2.27 12.06
N SER A 33 5.81 -1.47 11.03
CA SER A 33 4.43 -1.06 10.78
C SER A 33 4.23 -0.47 9.38
N ALA A 34 3.50 -1.18 8.52
CA ALA A 34 3.12 -0.68 7.19
C ALA A 34 2.21 0.56 7.28
N ARG A 35 1.38 0.66 8.33
CA ARG A 35 0.45 1.78 8.59
C ARG A 35 1.14 3.14 8.61
N ASN A 36 2.39 3.22 9.09
CA ASN A 36 3.12 4.48 9.13
C ASN A 36 3.44 5.01 7.73
N TYR A 37 3.75 4.12 6.79
CA TYR A 37 4.02 4.44 5.39
C TYR A 37 2.71 4.73 4.64
N ILE A 38 1.63 4.01 4.96
CA ILE A 38 0.28 4.35 4.47
C ILE A 38 -0.12 5.78 4.88
N SER A 39 0.08 6.13 6.15
CA SER A 39 -0.24 7.47 6.66
C SER A 39 0.59 8.56 5.98
N GLU A 40 1.84 8.26 5.64
CA GLU A 40 2.71 9.16 4.88
C GLU A 40 2.23 9.33 3.43
N LEU A 41 1.90 8.22 2.76
CA LEU A 41 1.35 8.20 1.41
C LEU A 41 0.07 9.04 1.31
N GLU A 42 -0.87 8.86 2.24
CA GLU A 42 -2.13 9.58 2.28
C GLU A 42 -1.99 11.07 2.60
N ARG A 43 -1.03 11.46 3.44
CA ARG A 43 -0.85 12.86 3.85
C ARG A 43 -0.12 13.70 2.81
N HIS A 44 0.84 13.11 2.12
CA HIS A 44 1.80 13.87 1.30
C HIS A 44 1.66 13.64 -0.19
N HIS A 45 0.97 12.58 -0.61
CA HIS A 45 1.02 12.15 -2.01
C HIS A 45 -0.34 11.82 -2.64
N LEU A 46 -1.31 11.31 -1.87
CA LEU A 46 -2.65 11.03 -2.38
C LEU A 46 -3.61 12.20 -2.16
N THR A 47 -4.51 12.40 -3.12
CA THR A 47 -5.61 13.36 -3.00
C THR A 47 -6.73 12.85 -2.10
N GLU A 48 -6.87 11.53 -1.99
CA GLU A 48 -7.91 10.86 -1.24
C GLU A 48 -7.30 9.72 -0.41
N LYS A 49 -7.93 9.42 0.72
CA LYS A 49 -7.52 8.31 1.59
C LYS A 49 -7.76 6.96 0.89
N LEU A 50 -6.93 5.98 1.22
CA LEU A 50 -7.16 4.59 0.80
C LEU A 50 -8.43 4.04 1.45
N ASN A 51 -9.01 3.02 0.81
CA ASN A 51 -10.07 2.24 1.44
C ASN A 51 -9.51 1.51 2.66
N ARG A 52 -10.32 1.40 3.72
CA ARG A 52 -9.94 0.78 5.00
C ARG A 52 -10.99 -0.25 5.41
N ILE A 53 -10.57 -1.49 5.52
CA ILE A 53 -11.41 -2.60 5.98
C ILE A 53 -10.91 -3.01 7.37
N ARG A 54 -11.81 -3.14 8.33
CA ARG A 54 -11.47 -3.74 9.64
C ARG A 54 -11.55 -5.25 9.51
N GLU A 55 -10.46 -5.93 9.81
CA GLU A 55 -10.38 -7.39 9.83
C GLU A 55 -10.06 -7.86 11.24
N LYS A 56 -10.64 -8.99 11.64
CA LYS A 56 -10.26 -9.66 12.88
C LYS A 56 -8.95 -10.41 12.66
N THR A 57 -8.11 -10.45 13.70
CA THR A 57 -6.96 -11.36 13.71
C THR A 57 -7.41 -12.80 13.63
N GLN A 58 -6.53 -13.71 13.19
CA GLN A 58 -6.86 -15.13 13.03
C GLN A 58 -7.33 -15.78 14.35
N ASP A 59 -6.80 -15.31 15.48
CA ASP A 59 -7.21 -15.73 16.83
C ASP A 59 -8.53 -15.09 17.30
N GLY A 60 -9.07 -14.12 16.56
CA GLY A 60 -10.31 -13.40 16.87
C GLY A 60 -10.22 -12.40 18.03
N ILE A 61 -9.07 -12.27 18.68
CA ILE A 61 -8.87 -11.46 19.89
C ILE A 61 -8.63 -9.98 19.53
N GLY A 62 -8.02 -9.73 18.37
CA GLY A 62 -7.67 -8.41 17.88
C GLY A 62 -8.37 -8.02 16.58
N GLN A 63 -8.17 -6.77 16.19
CA GLN A 63 -8.56 -6.26 14.88
C GLN A 63 -7.42 -5.44 14.29
N TYR A 64 -7.30 -5.47 12.97
CA TYR A 64 -6.37 -4.65 12.22
C TYR A 64 -7.07 -4.01 11.03
N LEU A 65 -6.41 -3.02 10.42
CA LEU A 65 -6.90 -2.36 9.21
C LEU A 65 -6.20 -2.95 8.00
N ARG A 66 -6.97 -3.41 7.02
CA ARG A 66 -6.51 -3.69 5.67
C ARG A 66 -6.73 -2.47 4.79
N TYR A 67 -5.70 -2.06 4.08
CA TYR A 67 -5.69 -0.88 3.21
C TYR A 67 -5.71 -1.32 1.75
N GLU A 68 -6.59 -0.70 0.97
CA GLU A 68 -6.80 -1.01 -0.43
C GLU A 68 -6.91 0.25 -1.26
N VAL A 69 -6.48 0.16 -2.51
CA VAL A 69 -6.75 1.20 -3.50
C VAL A 69 -8.24 1.16 -3.84
N ALA A 70 -8.91 2.31 -3.73
CA ALA A 70 -10.36 2.43 -3.83
C ALA A 70 -10.89 2.30 -5.27
N ASN A 71 -10.12 2.75 -6.26
CA ASN A 71 -10.52 2.76 -7.67
C ASN A 71 -9.32 2.92 -8.61
N ALA A 72 -9.56 2.74 -9.92
CA ALA A 72 -8.53 2.87 -10.95
C ALA A 72 -7.83 4.23 -10.99
N LYS A 73 -8.53 5.32 -10.65
CA LYS A 73 -7.94 6.68 -10.58
C LYS A 73 -6.91 6.77 -9.45
N GLN A 74 -7.24 6.27 -8.27
CA GLN A 74 -6.31 6.21 -7.14
C GLN A 74 -5.15 5.25 -7.45
N LEU A 75 -5.39 4.13 -8.14
CA LEU A 75 -4.32 3.22 -8.57
C LEU A 75 -3.29 3.93 -9.46
N LYS A 76 -3.78 4.69 -10.45
CA LYS A 76 -2.94 5.47 -11.34
C LYS A 76 -2.05 6.45 -10.58
N GLN A 77 -2.59 7.11 -9.54
CA GLN A 77 -1.79 7.98 -8.67
C GLN A 77 -0.71 7.21 -7.91
N VAL A 78 -1.06 6.09 -7.27
CA VAL A 78 -0.10 5.26 -6.52
C VAL A 78 1.04 4.77 -7.42
N ILE A 79 0.73 4.30 -8.64
CA ILE A 79 1.74 3.86 -9.61
C ILE A 79 2.65 5.02 -10.02
N ALA A 80 2.09 6.20 -10.30
CA ALA A 80 2.89 7.38 -10.66
C ALA A 80 3.85 7.79 -9.52
N ILE A 81 3.37 7.78 -8.28
CA ILE A 81 4.19 8.08 -7.09
C ILE A 81 5.29 7.03 -6.93
N PHE A 82 4.95 5.74 -7.06
CA PHE A 82 5.90 4.63 -6.97
C PHE A 82 7.02 4.76 -8.00
N LYS A 83 6.67 5.00 -9.28
CA LYS A 83 7.65 5.24 -10.35
C LYS A 83 8.51 6.48 -10.08
N SER A 84 7.90 7.59 -9.63
CA SER A 84 8.63 8.84 -9.33
C SER A 84 9.68 8.70 -8.20
N LYS A 85 9.48 7.73 -7.30
CA LYS A 85 10.40 7.43 -6.19
C LYS A 85 11.41 6.33 -6.55
N GLY A 86 11.49 5.93 -7.82
CA GLY A 86 12.44 4.91 -8.31
C GLY A 86 11.93 3.47 -8.21
N GLY A 87 10.62 3.26 -8.04
CA GLY A 87 10.01 1.94 -8.09
C GLY A 87 9.82 1.44 -9.52
N GLU A 88 10.15 0.18 -9.75
CA GLU A 88 9.94 -0.49 -11.03
C GLU A 88 8.73 -1.43 -10.95
N ILE A 89 7.85 -1.37 -11.94
CA ILE A 89 6.69 -2.25 -12.06
C ILE A 89 6.64 -2.81 -13.47
N THR A 90 6.40 -4.11 -13.58
CA THR A 90 6.30 -4.77 -14.87
C THR A 90 4.96 -4.44 -15.55
N PRO A 91 4.89 -4.45 -16.90
CA PRO A 91 3.62 -4.28 -17.61
C PRO A 91 2.55 -5.30 -17.20
N TYR A 92 2.98 -6.52 -16.82
CA TYR A 92 2.08 -7.56 -16.33
C TYR A 92 1.46 -7.20 -14.97
N GLU A 93 2.28 -6.79 -14.00
CA GLU A 93 1.79 -6.34 -12.68
C GLU A 93 0.86 -5.13 -12.81
N GLU A 94 1.22 -4.15 -13.66
CA GLU A 94 0.38 -2.98 -13.89
C GLU A 94 -0.97 -3.38 -14.50
N LYS A 95 -0.98 -4.28 -15.49
CA LYS A 95 -2.23 -4.80 -16.08
C LYS A 95 -3.09 -5.55 -15.06
N GLN A 96 -2.50 -6.43 -14.26
CA GLN A 96 -3.20 -7.17 -13.20
C GLN A 96 -3.72 -6.23 -12.10
N ALA A 97 -2.99 -5.16 -11.79
CA ALA A 97 -3.44 -4.18 -10.81
C ALA A 97 -4.72 -3.47 -11.26
N TYR A 98 -4.82 -3.10 -12.54
CA TYR A 98 -5.99 -2.42 -13.12
C TYR A 98 -7.19 -3.35 -13.33
N SER A 99 -6.99 -4.65 -13.56
CA SER A 99 -8.09 -5.60 -13.77
C SER A 99 -9.03 -5.72 -12.55
N ARG A 100 -8.55 -5.37 -11.35
CA ARG A 100 -9.37 -5.30 -10.12
C ARG A 100 -10.51 -4.26 -10.16
N PHE A 101 -10.50 -3.37 -11.15
CA PHE A 101 -11.47 -2.28 -11.30
C PHE A 101 -12.25 -2.34 -12.62
N GLN A 102 -12.17 -3.44 -13.35
CA GLN A 102 -12.95 -3.73 -14.57
C GLN A 102 -14.14 -4.61 -14.21
#